data_AF-A0A5C1M7N6-F1
#
_entry.id   AF-A0A5C1M7N6-F1
#
_cell.length_a   1.000
_cell.length_b   1.000
_cell.length_c   1.000
_cell.angle_alpha   90.00
_cell.angle_beta   90.00
_cell.angle_gamma   90.00
#
_symmetry.space_group_name_H-M   'P 1'
#
loop_
_entity.id
_entity.type
_entity.pdbx_description
1 polymer ?
#
loop_
_entity_poly.entity_id
_entity_poly.type
_entity_poly.pdbx_seq_one_letter_code
_entity_poly.pdbx_strand_id
1 'polypeptide(L)'
;MTPGERLKIVREGLSLTQGQLGESLGFKWTKVKDIELGKQRLTPEAALAIEKIYSVNFKWLLVGEGNMERRQPTQAAPENLTPLPPEDLSEMSIRFLQLPSLLDLTDEEFCAKIEMDMIELDRIRAGRPVPGLVTRAVAFEYGIRMRWLKLGEIPFRNPSGAPDHLAQDLFGVIELAHLKKGPAEG
;
A
#
# COMPACT_ATOMS: atom_id res chain seq x y z
N MET A 1 3.29 -5.32 -29.24
CA MET A 1 3.85 -6.23 -28.23
C MET A 1 2.89 -7.39 -28.00
N THR A 2 3.38 -8.63 -28.09
CA THR A 2 2.62 -9.87 -27.88
C THR A 2 2.58 -10.24 -26.39
N PRO A 3 1.68 -11.15 -25.97
CA PRO A 3 1.68 -11.67 -24.59
C PRO A 3 3.00 -12.38 -24.22
N GLY A 4 3.66 -13.02 -25.19
CA GLY A 4 4.96 -13.67 -24.99
C GLY A 4 6.08 -12.67 -24.71
N GLU A 5 6.10 -11.56 -25.44
CA GLU A 5 7.06 -10.46 -25.20
C GLU A 5 6.83 -9.81 -23.83
N ARG A 6 5.57 -9.62 -23.42
CA ARG A 6 5.23 -9.13 -22.07
C ARG A 6 5.64 -10.08 -20.96
N LEU A 7 5.44 -11.39 -21.16
CA LEU A 7 5.88 -12.41 -20.21
C LEU A 7 7.40 -12.37 -20.04
N LYS A 8 8.14 -12.18 -21.13
CA LYS A 8 9.60 -12.03 -21.10
C LYS A 8 10.03 -10.81 -20.28
N ILE A 9 9.37 -9.66 -20.49
CA ILE A 9 9.62 -8.43 -19.70
C ILE A 9 9.36 -8.67 -18.21
N VAL A 10 8.26 -9.34 -17.86
CA VAL A 10 7.94 -9.69 -16.46
C VAL A 10 9.04 -10.55 -15.86
N ARG A 11 9.46 -11.60 -16.57
CA ARG A 11 10.51 -12.51 -16.09
C ARG A 11 11.82 -11.78 -15.84
N GLU A 12 12.23 -10.94 -16.77
CA GLU A 12 13.49 -10.18 -16.69
C GLU A 12 13.43 -9.10 -15.61
N GLY A 13 12.30 -8.40 -15.46
CA GLY A 13 12.08 -7.45 -14.37
C GLY A 13 12.13 -8.09 -12.97
N LEU A 14 11.78 -9.36 -12.85
CA LEU A 14 11.87 -10.14 -11.61
C LEU A 14 13.22 -10.84 -11.42
N SER A 15 14.18 -10.67 -12.35
CA SER A 15 15.48 -11.35 -12.36
C SER A 15 15.38 -12.89 -12.30
N LEU A 16 14.36 -13.48 -12.93
CA LEU A 16 14.14 -14.92 -12.93
C LEU A 16 14.66 -15.59 -14.22
N THR A 17 15.18 -16.81 -14.07
CA THR A 17 15.41 -17.70 -15.20
C THR A 17 14.09 -18.28 -15.72
N GLN A 18 14.06 -18.76 -16.97
CA GLN A 18 12.89 -19.47 -17.52
C GLN A 18 12.53 -20.72 -16.70
N GLY A 19 13.54 -21.34 -16.05
CA GLY A 19 13.35 -22.46 -15.12
C GLY A 19 12.61 -22.04 -13.85
N GLN A 20 13.09 -21.00 -13.17
CA GLN A 20 12.46 -20.51 -11.93
C GLN A 20 11.03 -20.00 -12.16
N LEU A 21 10.78 -19.30 -13.26
CA LEU A 21 9.42 -18.87 -13.62
C LEU A 21 8.53 -20.08 -14.00
N GLY A 22 9.11 -21.11 -14.61
CA GLY A 22 8.39 -22.35 -14.88
C GLY A 22 7.99 -23.03 -13.57
N GLU A 23 8.93 -23.20 -12.66
CA GLU A 23 8.74 -23.88 -11.37
C GLU A 23 7.66 -23.22 -10.52
N SER A 24 7.66 -21.89 -10.41
CA SER A 24 6.64 -21.15 -9.65
C SER A 24 5.23 -21.30 -10.23
N LEU A 25 5.11 -21.56 -11.54
CA LEU A 25 3.85 -21.78 -12.24
C LEU A 25 3.48 -23.27 -12.39
N GLY A 26 4.29 -24.18 -11.84
CA GLY A 26 4.13 -25.63 -12.03
C GLY A 26 4.36 -26.10 -13.47
N PHE A 27 5.15 -25.35 -14.25
CA PHE A 27 5.47 -25.60 -15.66
C PHE A 27 6.92 -26.04 -15.85
N LYS A 28 7.17 -26.76 -16.95
CA LYS A 28 8.54 -26.97 -17.45
C LYS A 28 9.09 -25.66 -18.03
N TRP A 29 10.38 -25.41 -17.86
CA TRP A 29 11.07 -24.24 -18.42
C TRP A 29 10.86 -24.07 -19.94
N THR A 30 10.74 -25.18 -20.68
CA THR A 30 10.47 -25.18 -22.13
C THR A 30 9.14 -24.51 -22.46
N LYS A 31 8.12 -24.69 -21.61
CA LYS A 31 6.80 -24.08 -21.80
C LYS A 31 6.90 -22.56 -21.71
N VAL A 32 7.69 -22.03 -20.77
CA VAL A 32 7.94 -20.59 -20.65
C VAL A 32 8.66 -20.07 -21.89
N LYS A 33 9.73 -20.75 -22.33
CA LYS A 33 10.46 -20.42 -23.56
C LYS A 33 9.56 -20.37 -24.80
N ASP A 34 8.69 -21.36 -24.98
CA ASP A 34 7.80 -21.42 -26.14
C ASP A 34 6.74 -20.31 -26.11
N ILE A 35 6.29 -19.89 -24.93
CA ILE A 35 5.41 -18.71 -24.79
C ILE A 35 6.15 -17.43 -25.16
N GLU A 36 7.38 -17.23 -24.66
CA GLU A 36 8.19 -16.04 -24.95
C GLU A 36 8.54 -15.90 -26.43
N LEU A 37 8.76 -17.02 -27.12
CA LEU A 37 9.01 -17.07 -28.58
C LEU A 37 7.73 -16.97 -29.41
N GLY A 38 6.55 -16.88 -28.79
CA GLY A 38 5.26 -16.85 -29.47
C GLY A 38 4.85 -18.17 -30.12
N LYS A 39 5.57 -19.26 -29.86
CA LYS A 39 5.22 -20.62 -30.33
C LYS A 39 4.00 -21.18 -29.60
N GLN A 40 3.78 -20.75 -28.37
CA GLN A 40 2.61 -21.10 -27.57
C GLN A 40 1.94 -19.83 -27.02
N ARG A 41 0.61 -19.88 -26.92
CA ARG A 41 -0.15 -18.78 -26.30
C ARG A 41 -0.02 -18.81 -24.78
N LEU A 42 0.14 -17.62 -24.18
CA LEU A 42 -0.06 -17.44 -22.75
C LEU A 42 -1.55 -17.62 -22.44
N THR A 43 -1.89 -18.58 -21.60
CA THR A 43 -3.28 -18.85 -21.24
C THR A 43 -3.75 -17.91 -20.13
N PRO A 44 -5.07 -17.62 -20.03
CA PRO A 44 -5.60 -16.82 -18.93
C PRO A 44 -5.30 -17.40 -17.55
N GLU A 45 -5.30 -18.72 -17.40
CA GLU A 45 -4.99 -19.39 -16.13
C GLU A 45 -3.54 -19.13 -15.72
N ALA A 46 -2.60 -19.19 -16.66
CA ALA A 46 -1.20 -18.87 -16.42
C ALA A 46 -1.01 -17.38 -16.08
N ALA A 47 -1.71 -16.48 -16.78
CA ALA A 47 -1.67 -15.05 -16.48
C ALA A 47 -2.25 -14.74 -15.08
N LEU A 48 -3.32 -15.41 -14.66
CA LEU A 48 -3.88 -15.29 -13.31
C LEU A 48 -2.92 -15.83 -12.23
N ALA A 49 -2.21 -16.92 -12.51
CA ALA A 49 -1.19 -17.43 -11.59
C ALA A 49 -0.04 -16.43 -11.42
N ILE A 50 0.44 -15.86 -12.53
CA ILE A 50 1.47 -14.80 -12.52
C ILE A 50 0.99 -13.58 -11.74
N GLU A 51 -0.26 -13.17 -11.95
CA GLU A 51 -0.87 -12.07 -11.21
C GLU A 51 -0.90 -12.32 -9.69
N LYS A 52 -1.20 -13.55 -9.26
CA LYS A 52 -1.26 -13.90 -7.84
C LYS A 52 0.12 -13.99 -7.19
N ILE A 53 1.12 -14.49 -7.92
CA ILE A 53 2.47 -14.74 -7.38
C ILE A 53 3.32 -13.46 -7.41
N TYR A 54 3.20 -12.68 -8.48
CA TYR A 54 4.12 -11.58 -8.76
C TYR A 54 3.46 -10.20 -8.80
N SER A 55 2.17 -10.10 -8.45
CA SER A 55 1.40 -8.83 -8.48
C SER A 55 1.41 -8.11 -9.85
N VAL A 56 1.61 -8.86 -10.93
CA VAL A 56 1.54 -8.35 -12.30
C VAL A 56 0.09 -8.24 -12.74
N ASN A 57 -0.26 -7.17 -13.42
CA ASN A 57 -1.60 -6.94 -13.95
C ASN A 57 -1.94 -7.94 -15.07
N PHE A 58 -2.96 -8.77 -14.81
CA PHE A 58 -3.49 -9.74 -15.76
C PHE A 58 -3.88 -9.13 -17.11
N LYS A 59 -4.56 -7.97 -17.11
CA LYS A 59 -5.01 -7.31 -18.34
C LYS A 59 -3.83 -6.79 -19.16
N TRP A 60 -2.83 -6.22 -18.50
CA TRP A 60 -1.63 -5.79 -19.19
C TRP A 60 -0.93 -6.99 -19.82
N LEU A 61 -0.76 -8.08 -19.07
CA LEU A 61 -0.07 -9.28 -19.54
C LEU A 61 -0.77 -9.95 -20.74
N LEU A 62 -2.09 -10.08 -20.73
CA LEU A 62 -2.83 -10.74 -21.83
C LEU A 62 -3.11 -9.82 -23.02
N VAL A 63 -3.61 -8.60 -22.79
CA VAL A 63 -4.12 -7.73 -23.86
C VAL A 63 -3.33 -6.44 -24.03
N GLY A 64 -2.42 -6.13 -23.09
CA GLY A 64 -1.59 -4.92 -23.16
C GLY A 64 -2.24 -3.68 -22.56
N GLU A 65 -3.36 -3.83 -21.84
CA GLU A 65 -4.10 -2.71 -21.24
C GLU A 65 -3.69 -2.43 -19.79
N GLY A 66 -3.51 -1.15 -19.46
CA GLY A 66 -3.13 -0.70 -18.13
C GLY A 66 -1.62 -0.74 -17.89
N ASN A 67 -1.20 -0.72 -16.63
CA ASN A 67 0.22 -0.82 -16.24
C ASN A 67 0.60 -2.27 -15.93
N MET A 68 1.88 -2.61 -16.15
CA MET A 68 2.45 -3.95 -15.90
C MET A 68 2.28 -4.39 -14.45
N GLU A 69 2.62 -3.53 -13.51
CA GLU A 69 2.42 -3.78 -12.09
C GLU A 69 1.00 -3.39 -11.72
N ARG A 70 0.28 -4.24 -10.98
CA ARG A 70 -0.81 -3.71 -10.19
C ARG A 70 -0.14 -2.86 -9.11
N ARG A 71 -0.35 -1.53 -9.21
CA ARG A 71 -0.20 -0.64 -8.05
C ARG A 71 -1.13 -1.18 -6.96
N GLN A 72 -0.61 -2.07 -6.12
CA GLN A 72 -1.00 -2.05 -4.73
C GLN A 72 -0.55 -0.69 -4.18
N PRO A 73 -1.23 -0.08 -3.21
CA PRO A 73 -0.67 1.05 -2.48
C PRO A 73 0.69 0.60 -1.92
N THR A 74 1.75 1.03 -2.59
CA THR A 74 3.18 0.94 -2.31
C THR A 74 3.69 -0.40 -1.73
N GLN A 75 4.27 -1.24 -2.58
CA GLN A 75 5.52 -1.92 -2.26
C GLN A 75 6.55 -1.48 -3.29
N ALA A 76 7.46 -0.59 -2.89
CA ALA A 76 8.64 -0.24 -3.66
C ALA A 76 9.81 -1.13 -3.22
N ALA A 77 10.44 -1.82 -4.16
CA ALA A 77 11.79 -2.40 -4.07
C ALA A 77 12.26 -2.70 -5.51
N PRO A 78 13.55 -2.98 -5.83
CA PRO A 78 14.75 -3.05 -4.98
C PRO A 78 16.03 -2.43 -5.60
N GLU A 79 17.07 -2.12 -4.80
CA GLU A 79 18.51 -2.31 -5.18
C GLU A 79 19.47 -1.90 -4.04
N ASN A 80 20.05 -2.86 -3.32
CA ASN A 80 21.49 -3.14 -3.21
C ASN A 80 21.78 -4.10 -2.05
N LEU A 81 22.68 -5.07 -2.28
CA LEU A 81 23.20 -5.98 -1.26
C LEU A 81 24.00 -5.19 -0.23
N THR A 82 23.34 -4.79 0.86
CA THR A 82 23.98 -4.25 2.05
C THR A 82 23.44 -5.03 3.25
N PRO A 83 24.27 -5.49 4.21
CA PRO A 83 23.75 -6.07 5.44
C PRO A 83 22.81 -5.04 6.11
N LEU A 84 21.58 -5.46 6.42
CA LEU A 84 20.52 -4.62 6.96
C LEU A 84 21.00 -3.77 8.16
N PRO A 85 20.89 -2.43 8.13
CA PRO A 85 20.92 -1.62 9.34
C PRO A 85 19.55 -1.71 10.02
N PRO A 86 19.49 -1.79 11.35
CA PRO A 86 18.21 -1.87 12.06
C PRO A 86 17.62 -0.46 12.25
N GLU A 87 16.95 0.16 11.26
CA GLU A 87 16.31 1.49 11.54
C GLU A 87 15.28 2.09 10.55
N ASP A 88 14.71 1.35 9.60
CA ASP A 88 13.62 1.93 8.77
C ASP A 88 12.26 1.83 9.48
N LEU A 89 11.59 2.99 9.68
CA LEU A 89 10.22 3.05 10.22
C LEU A 89 9.24 2.30 9.33
N SER A 90 8.34 1.53 9.95
CA SER A 90 7.24 0.92 9.20
C SER A 90 6.34 1.98 8.56
N GLU A 91 5.75 1.68 7.41
CA GLU A 91 4.72 2.52 6.75
C GLU A 91 3.59 2.96 7.70
N MET A 92 3.23 2.11 8.65
CA MET A 92 2.24 2.41 9.67
C MET A 92 2.75 3.43 10.70
N SER A 93 4.01 3.30 11.11
CA SER A 93 4.66 4.28 11.99
C SER A 93 4.76 5.63 11.29
N ILE A 94 5.11 5.66 10.01
CA ILE A 94 5.16 6.89 9.20
C ILE A 94 3.79 7.58 9.20
N ARG A 95 2.71 6.85 8.85
CA ARG A 95 1.35 7.42 8.85
C ARG A 95 0.89 7.88 10.22
N PHE A 96 1.22 7.13 11.26
CA PHE A 96 0.91 7.52 12.63
C PHE A 96 1.62 8.83 13.02
N LEU A 97 2.90 8.97 12.70
CA LEU A 97 3.68 10.18 13.00
C LEU A 97 3.25 11.42 12.19
N GLN A 98 2.51 11.23 11.09
CA GLN A 98 1.92 12.32 10.31
C GLN A 98 0.61 12.85 10.91
N LEU A 99 -0.04 12.10 11.82
CA LEU A 99 -1.37 12.45 12.33
C LEU A 99 -1.44 13.81 13.05
N PRO A 100 -0.49 14.21 13.92
CA PRO A 100 -0.55 15.52 14.57
C PRO A 100 -0.66 16.64 13.52
N SER A 101 0.23 16.65 12.52
CA SER A 101 0.21 17.62 11.43
C SER A 101 -1.06 17.55 10.57
N LEU A 102 -1.60 16.35 10.33
CA LEU A 102 -2.83 16.17 9.55
C LEU A 102 -4.09 16.64 10.30
N LEU A 103 -4.04 16.65 11.63
CA LEU A 103 -5.13 17.05 12.51
C LEU A 103 -4.99 18.50 13.02
N ASP A 104 -3.93 19.20 12.59
CA ASP A 104 -3.56 20.54 13.05
C ASP A 104 -3.39 20.61 14.58
N LEU A 105 -2.64 19.64 15.12
CA LEU A 105 -2.34 19.52 16.56
C LEU A 105 -0.83 19.52 16.78
N THR A 106 -0.40 19.99 17.96
CA THR A 106 0.97 19.71 18.43
C THR A 106 1.11 18.24 18.84
N ASP A 107 2.35 17.75 18.94
CA ASP A 107 2.60 16.39 19.43
C ASP A 107 2.06 16.19 20.86
N GLU A 108 2.18 17.21 21.72
CA GLU A 108 1.68 17.17 23.09
C GLU A 108 0.15 17.06 23.15
N GLU A 109 -0.55 17.87 22.34
CA GLU A 109 -2.00 17.85 22.25
C GLU A 109 -2.50 16.51 21.68
N PHE A 110 -1.84 16.02 20.64
CA PHE A 110 -2.16 14.73 20.04
C PHE A 110 -1.99 13.58 21.04
N CYS A 111 -0.83 13.50 21.71
CA CYS A 111 -0.51 12.51 22.72
C CYS A 111 -1.49 12.53 23.90
N ALA A 112 -1.80 13.72 24.41
CA ALA A 112 -2.75 13.89 25.52
C ALA A 112 -4.15 13.34 25.18
N LYS A 113 -4.61 13.56 23.95
CA LYS A 113 -5.92 13.10 23.47
C LYS A 113 -6.05 11.58 23.33
N ILE A 114 -4.95 10.89 23.06
CA ILE A 114 -4.92 9.42 22.95
C ILE A 114 -4.35 8.73 24.19
N GLU A 115 -4.17 9.47 25.28
CA GLU A 115 -3.60 9.00 26.54
C GLU A 115 -2.22 8.32 26.37
N MET A 116 -1.39 8.86 25.47
CA MET A 116 -0.03 8.40 25.20
C MET A 116 0.97 9.42 25.75
N ASP A 117 2.08 8.95 26.32
CA ASP A 117 3.16 9.85 26.74
C ASP A 117 4.15 10.15 25.59
N MET A 118 4.90 11.25 25.73
CA MET A 118 5.87 11.70 24.72
C MET A 118 7.08 10.76 24.58
N ILE A 119 7.43 10.01 25.63
CA ILE A 119 8.56 9.06 25.58
C ILE A 119 8.21 7.92 24.61
N GLU A 120 6.95 7.47 24.63
CA GLU A 120 6.46 6.47 23.70
C GLU A 120 6.41 7.00 22.26
N LEU A 121 6.05 8.27 22.05
CA LEU A 121 6.12 8.91 20.73
C LEU A 121 7.56 8.92 20.19
N ASP A 122 8.53 9.31 21.03
CA ASP A 122 9.94 9.34 20.64
C ASP A 122 10.50 7.94 20.36
N ARG A 123 10.06 6.92 21.10
CA ARG A 123 10.38 5.53 20.79
C ARG A 123 9.82 5.11 19.44
N ILE A 124 8.60 5.53 19.09
CA ILE A 124 8.00 5.25 17.78
C ILE A 124 8.80 5.93 16.68
N ARG A 125 9.24 7.18 16.87
CA ARG A 125 10.15 7.89 15.95
C ARG A 125 11.49 7.16 15.78
N ALA A 126 11.98 6.55 16.85
CA ALA A 126 13.20 5.74 16.85
C ALA A 126 13.01 4.29 16.36
N GLY A 127 11.91 3.98 15.66
CA GLY A 127 11.72 2.67 15.03
C GLY A 127 10.83 1.69 15.80
N ARG A 128 10.36 2.05 17.01
CA ARG A 128 9.46 1.16 17.75
C ARG A 128 8.12 1.03 17.01
N PRO A 129 7.57 -0.18 16.86
CA PRO A 129 6.23 -0.36 16.30
C PRO A 129 5.16 0.35 17.12
N VAL A 130 4.18 0.94 16.44
CA VAL A 130 3.04 1.60 17.09
C VAL A 130 2.24 0.56 17.90
N PRO A 131 2.05 0.76 19.21
CA PRO A 131 1.29 -0.17 20.03
C PRO A 131 -0.16 -0.35 19.54
N GLY A 132 -0.67 -1.58 19.62
CA GLY A 132 -2.05 -1.87 19.24
C GLY A 132 -3.09 -1.02 20.00
N LEU A 133 -2.82 -0.69 21.27
CA LEU A 133 -3.69 0.17 22.09
C LEU A 133 -3.76 1.59 21.52
N VAL A 134 -2.60 2.17 21.19
CA VAL A 134 -2.47 3.49 20.58
C VAL A 134 -3.24 3.58 19.26
N THR A 135 -3.16 2.54 18.43
CA THR A 135 -3.88 2.50 17.14
C THR A 135 -5.40 2.49 17.31
N ARG A 136 -5.90 1.86 18.39
CA ARG A 136 -7.32 1.85 18.73
C ARG A 136 -7.76 3.21 19.28
N ALA A 137 -6.95 3.84 20.12
CA ALA A 137 -7.22 5.16 20.66
C ALA A 137 -7.35 6.20 19.53
N VAL A 138 -6.40 6.21 18.59
CA VAL A 138 -6.47 7.06 17.39
C VAL A 138 -7.74 6.82 16.57
N ALA A 139 -8.10 5.55 16.35
CA ALA A 139 -9.31 5.21 15.59
C ALA A 139 -10.59 5.66 16.31
N PHE A 140 -10.61 5.62 17.64
CA PHE A 140 -11.74 6.02 18.45
C PHE A 140 -11.87 7.55 18.56
N GLU A 141 -10.79 8.24 18.91
CA GLU A 141 -10.79 9.68 19.19
C GLU A 141 -10.99 10.52 17.92
N TYR A 142 -10.34 10.12 16.82
CA TYR A 142 -10.32 10.90 15.57
C TYR A 142 -11.09 10.25 14.42
N GLY A 143 -11.71 9.09 14.64
CA GLY A 143 -12.44 8.36 13.60
C GLY A 143 -11.54 7.86 12.45
N ILE A 144 -10.24 7.71 12.70
CA ILE A 144 -9.26 7.27 11.71
C ILE A 144 -9.43 5.77 11.42
N ARG A 145 -9.51 5.42 10.13
CA ARG A 145 -9.62 4.01 9.70
C ARG A 145 -8.33 3.26 9.99
N MET A 146 -8.46 2.14 10.68
CA MET A 146 -7.35 1.21 10.93
C MET A 146 -6.71 0.69 9.62
N ARG A 147 -7.52 0.57 8.56
CA ARG A 147 -7.03 0.19 7.22
C ARG A 147 -6.19 1.29 6.57
N TRP A 148 -6.42 2.57 6.88
CA TRP A 148 -5.53 3.63 6.42
C TRP A 148 -4.18 3.57 7.14
N LEU A 149 -4.19 3.48 8.47
CA LEU A 149 -2.95 3.32 9.24
C LEU A 149 -2.11 2.15 8.72
N LYS A 150 -2.75 1.00 8.44
CA LYS A 150 -2.05 -0.22 8.01
C LYS A 150 -1.73 -0.28 6.51
N LEU A 151 -2.64 0.17 5.65
CA LEU A 151 -2.60 -0.10 4.20
C LEU A 151 -2.62 1.17 3.33
N GLY A 152 -2.72 2.36 3.92
CA GLY A 152 -2.72 3.62 3.17
C GLY A 152 -4.00 3.90 2.38
N GLU A 153 -5.14 3.38 2.83
CA GLU A 153 -6.46 3.62 2.20
C GLU A 153 -7.01 5.04 2.49
N ILE A 154 -8.32 5.21 2.70
CA ILE A 154 -8.89 6.54 3.01
C ILE A 154 -8.90 6.73 4.54
N PRO A 155 -8.33 7.82 5.08
CA PRO A 155 -8.16 8.01 6.52
C PRO A 155 -9.47 8.16 7.28
N PHE A 156 -10.47 8.85 6.72
CA PHE A 156 -11.73 9.15 7.41
C PHE A 156 -12.91 8.35 6.88
N ARG A 157 -13.95 8.20 7.71
CA ARG A 157 -15.25 7.70 7.26
C ARG A 157 -15.89 8.76 6.36
N ASN A 158 -16.36 8.37 5.17
CA ASN A 158 -17.16 9.27 4.35
C ASN A 158 -18.41 9.71 5.14
N PRO A 159 -18.57 11.00 5.48
CA PRO A 159 -19.70 11.47 6.27
C PRO A 159 -21.02 11.43 5.48
N SER A 160 -20.95 11.29 4.15
CA SER A 160 -22.05 11.47 3.19
C SER A 160 -22.57 10.18 2.55
N GLY A 161 -21.96 9.02 2.85
CA GLY A 161 -22.34 7.74 2.21
C GLY A 161 -22.00 7.63 0.71
N ALA A 162 -21.24 8.58 0.16
CA ALA A 162 -20.78 8.53 -1.22
C ALA A 162 -19.69 7.45 -1.42
N PRO A 163 -19.52 6.91 -2.64
CA PRO A 163 -18.51 5.90 -2.90
C PRO A 163 -17.08 6.45 -2.73
N ASP A 164 -16.22 5.61 -2.13
CA ASP A 164 -14.88 5.92 -1.63
C ASP A 164 -13.95 6.67 -2.63
N HIS A 165 -14.16 6.54 -3.94
CA HIS A 165 -13.35 7.24 -4.96
C HIS A 165 -13.56 8.76 -5.00
N LEU A 166 -14.70 9.28 -4.51
CA LEU A 166 -14.98 10.73 -4.41
C LEU A 166 -14.44 11.36 -3.11
N ALA A 167 -14.10 10.54 -2.11
CA ALA A 167 -13.51 11.01 -0.84
C ALA A 167 -11.97 11.11 -0.89
N GLN A 168 -11.35 10.82 -2.04
CA GLN A 168 -9.90 10.86 -2.25
C GLN A 168 -9.34 12.29 -2.31
N ASP A 169 -10.19 13.30 -2.45
CA ASP A 169 -9.79 14.71 -2.45
C ASP A 169 -9.75 15.26 -1.01
N LEU A 170 -8.75 14.81 -0.25
CA LEU A 170 -8.64 15.02 1.20
C LEU A 170 -8.17 16.43 1.62
N PHE A 171 -8.21 17.41 0.72
CA PHE A 171 -8.00 18.82 1.05
C PHE A 171 -9.33 19.60 1.20
N GLY A 172 -10.44 19.12 0.64
CA GLY A 172 -11.72 19.84 0.67
C GLY A 172 -12.62 19.58 1.89
N VAL A 173 -12.37 18.51 2.65
CA VAL A 173 -13.30 18.04 3.71
C VAL A 173 -12.96 18.59 5.10
N ILE A 174 -11.71 19.04 5.32
CA ILE A 174 -11.30 19.64 6.61
C ILE A 174 -12.09 20.94 6.88
N GLU A 175 -12.46 21.71 5.84
CA GLU A 175 -13.33 22.90 6.00
C GLU A 175 -14.75 22.57 6.51
N LEU A 176 -15.29 21.40 6.18
CA LEU A 176 -16.69 21.08 6.53
C LEU A 176 -16.86 20.57 7.97
N ALA A 177 -15.80 20.07 8.60
CA ALA A 177 -15.84 19.61 9.99
C ALA A 177 -15.77 20.78 11.00
N HIS A 178 -15.15 21.90 10.64
CA HIS A 178 -15.14 23.11 11.47
C HIS A 178 -16.44 23.91 11.43
N LEU A 179 -17.31 23.71 10.44
CA LEU A 179 -18.61 24.40 10.37
C LEU A 179 -19.67 23.88 11.35
N LYS A 180 -19.45 22.75 12.04
CA LYS A 180 -20.41 22.19 13.02
C LYS A 180 -20.10 22.49 14.49
N LYS A 181 -19.00 23.17 14.78
CA LYS A 181 -18.78 23.80 16.09
C LYS A 181 -18.91 25.31 15.94
N GLY A 182 -20.14 25.76 15.73
CA GLY A 182 -20.50 27.15 16.03
C GLY A 182 -20.23 27.43 17.52
N PRO A 183 -19.95 28.69 17.91
CA PRO A 183 -19.66 29.02 19.30
C PRO A 183 -20.87 28.60 20.15
N ALA A 184 -20.62 27.79 21.17
CA ALA A 184 -21.60 27.59 22.22
C ALA A 184 -21.74 28.93 22.96
N GLU A 185 -22.75 29.70 22.59
CA GLU A 185 -23.29 30.77 23.40
C GLU A 185 -23.87 30.17 24.69
N GLY A 186 -23.53 30.76 25.84
CA GLY A 186 -24.05 30.37 27.16
C GLY A 186 -23.06 30.67 28.29
#